data_AF-A0A7J4UB68-F1
#
_entry.id   AF-A0A7J4UB68-F1
#
_cell.length_a   1.000
_cell.length_b   1.000
_cell.length_c   1.000
_cell.angle_alpha   90.00
_cell.angle_beta   90.00
_cell.angle_gamma   90.00
#
_symmetry.space_group_name_H-M   'P 1'
#
loop_
_entity.id
_entity.type
_entity.pdbx_description
1 polymer ?
#
loop_
_entity_poly.entity_id
_entity_poly.type
_entity_poly.pdbx_seq_one_letter_code
_entity_poly.pdbx_strand_id
1 'polypeptide(L)' 'MTLITVCPRCGGINVKPAPGEVVGIMPSNRYICEGCKFEGIFPAVDEEGLIDFQQKLYEQKENE' A
#
# COMPACT_ATOMS: atom_id res chain seq x y z
N MET A 1 13.27 -11.84 -5.88
CA MET A 1 11.84 -11.48 -5.81
C MET A 1 11.77 -10.07 -5.25
N THR A 2 11.13 -9.17 -5.97
CA THR A 2 11.03 -7.75 -5.60
C THR A 2 9.64 -7.55 -5.00
N LEU A 3 9.59 -7.25 -3.70
CA LEU A 3 8.34 -6.97 -3.02
C LEU A 3 7.97 -5.49 -3.22
N ILE A 4 6.72 -5.26 -3.59
CA ILE A 4 6.15 -3.95 -3.88
C ILE A 4 5.11 -3.64 -2.82
N THR A 5 5.26 -2.51 -2.14
CA THR A 5 4.26 -2.04 -1.17
C THR A 5 3.10 -1.40 -1.90
N VAL A 6 1.89 -1.92 -1.72
CA VAL A 6 0.68 -1.42 -2.38
C VAL A 6 -0.27 -0.82 -1.37
N CYS A 7 -0.86 0.33 -1.69
CA CYS A 7 -1.88 0.92 -0.86
C CYS A 7 -3.17 0.09 -0.95
N PRO A 8 -3.67 -0.47 0.17
CA PRO A 8 -4.83 -1.35 0.13
C PRO A 8 -6.14 -0.61 -0.20
N ARG A 9 -6.13 0.72 -0.09
CA ARG A 9 -7.32 1.54 -0.29
C ARG A 9 -7.54 1.96 -1.74
N CYS A 10 -6.46 2.23 -2.47
CA CYS A 10 -6.54 2.72 -3.85
C CYS A 10 -5.75 1.90 -4.86
N GLY A 11 -4.99 0.88 -4.42
CA GLY A 11 -4.12 0.08 -5.29
C GLY A 11 -2.85 0.80 -5.74
N GLY A 12 -2.60 2.02 -5.24
CA GLY A 12 -1.45 2.83 -5.63
C GLY A 12 -0.14 2.34 -5.01
N ILE A 13 0.93 2.32 -5.79
CA ILE A 13 2.30 2.00 -5.34
C ILE A 13 3.09 3.24 -4.88
N ASN A 14 2.53 4.45 -5.05
CA ASN A 14 3.12 5.69 -4.55
C ASN A 14 2.86 5.83 -3.04
N VAL A 15 3.68 5.12 -2.27
CA VAL A 15 3.61 5.08 -0.81
C VAL A 15 4.95 5.48 -0.21
N LYS A 16 4.91 6.23 0.88
CA LYS A 16 6.08 6.71 1.62
C LYS A 16 5.99 6.25 3.07
N PRO A 17 7.10 6.03 3.78
CA PRO A 17 7.04 5.82 5.22
C PRO A 17 6.40 7.03 5.90
N ALA A 18 5.49 6.79 6.84
CA ALA A 18 4.81 7.87 7.55
C ALA A 18 5.82 8.68 8.42
N PRO A 19 5.84 10.03 8.31
CA PRO A 19 6.76 10.83 9.10
C PRO A 19 6.28 10.90 10.56
N GLY A 20 6.96 10.22 11.49
CA GLY A 20 6.67 10.40 12.91
C GLY A 20 7.10 9.33 13.92
N GLU A 21 7.50 8.13 13.51
CA GLU A 21 7.93 7.09 14.47
C GLU A 21 9.41 6.73 14.30
N VAL A 22 10.28 7.61 14.81
CA VAL A 22 11.60 7.21 15.31
C VAL A 22 11.53 7.15 16.84
N VAL A 23 10.76 6.18 17.35
CA VAL A 23 10.76 5.83 18.78
C VAL A 23 11.33 4.42 18.90
N GLY A 24 12.67 4.33 18.92
CA GLY A 24 13.39 3.15 19.37
C GLY A 24 13.21 1.87 18.54
N ILE A 25 14.18 1.61 17.66
CA ILE A 25 14.65 0.25 17.32
C ILE A 25 13.69 -0.65 16.49
N MET A 26 12.41 -0.29 16.28
CA MET A 26 11.52 -1.02 15.37
C MET A 26 11.15 -0.15 14.16
N PRO A 27 11.38 -0.62 12.92
CA PRO A 27 10.86 0.06 11.74
C PRO A 27 9.34 -0.01 11.80
N SER A 28 8.67 1.12 12.08
CA SER A 28 7.22 1.18 12.01
C SER A 28 6.82 0.91 10.57
N ASN A 29 6.16 -0.24 10.33
CA ASN A 29 5.61 -0.63 9.03
C ASN A 29 4.43 0.26 8.59
N ARG A 30 4.38 1.52 9.05
CA ARG A 30 3.38 2.50 8.65
C ARG A 30 3.84 3.25 7.41
N TYR A 31 3.00 3.22 6.42
CA TYR A 31 3.15 3.90 5.16
C TYR A 31 1.99 4.86 4.96
N ILE A 32 2.25 5.95 4.26
CA ILE A 32 1.26 6.89 3.77
C ILE A 32 1.21 6.82 2.25
N CYS A 33 0.03 6.64 1.69
CA CYS A 33 -0.19 6.67 0.26
C CYS A 33 -0.38 8.11 -0.20
N GLU A 34 0.43 8.58 -1.13
CA GLU A 34 0.33 9.95 -1.65
C GLU A 34 -0.92 10.16 -2.51
N GLY A 35 -1.44 9.09 -3.13
CA GLY A 35 -2.62 9.17 -3.97
C GLY A 35 -3.93 9.39 -3.20
N CYS A 36 -4.16 8.61 -2.13
CA CYS A 36 -5.41 8.69 -1.35
C CYS A 36 -5.23 9.27 0.06
N LYS A 37 -4.01 9.72 0.41
CA LYS A 37 -3.62 10.21 1.74
C LYS A 37 -3.97 9.24 2.89
N PHE A 38 -4.11 7.95 2.57
CA PHE A 38 -4.35 6.92 3.56
C PHE A 38 -3.04 6.62 4.29
N GLU A 39 -3.06 6.59 5.61
CA GLU A 39 -1.94 6.19 6.45
C GLU A 39 -2.29 4.87 7.14
N GLY A 40 -1.38 3.90 7.10
CA GLY A 40 -1.59 2.61 7.74
C GLY A 40 -0.52 1.59 7.43
N ILE A 41 -0.76 0.34 7.79
CA ILE A 41 0.12 -0.77 7.44
C ILE A 41 -0.27 -1.26 6.05
N PHE A 42 0.67 -1.22 5.11
CA PHE A 42 0.42 -1.63 3.74
C PHE A 42 1.01 -3.02 3.49
N PRO A 43 0.28 -3.91 2.80
CA PRO A 43 0.83 -5.18 2.40
C PRO A 43 1.95 -4.98 1.38
N ALA A 44 2.98 -5.82 1.51
CA ALA A 44 4.00 -5.99 0.48
C ALA A 44 3.61 -7.21 -0.35
N VAL A 45 3.46 -7.03 -1.65
CA VAL A 45 3.07 -8.08 -2.61
C VAL A 45 4.11 -8.17 -3.71
N ASP A 46 4.28 -9.36 -4.30
CA ASP A 46 5.07 -9.51 -5.52
C ASP A 46 4.32 -8.93 -6.74
N GLU A 47 5.00 -8.89 -7.89
CA GLU A 47 4.47 -8.32 -9.13
C GLU A 47 3.14 -8.97 -9.57
N GLU A 48 3.01 -10.30 -9.48
CA GLU A 48 1.74 -11.00 -9.76
C GLU A 48 0.63 -10.62 -8.78
N GLY A 49 0.96 -10.50 -7.49
CA GLY A 49 0.03 -10.06 -6.46
C GLY A 49 -0.44 -8.63 -6.66
N LEU A 50 0.43 -7.75 -7.19
CA LEU A 50 0.08 -6.37 -7.53
C LEU A 50 -0.95 -6.30 -8.67
N ILE A 51 -0.83 -7.17 -9.68
CA ILE A 51 -1.77 -7.23 -10.81
C ILE A 51 -3.13 -7.75 -10.35
N ASP A 52 -3.15 -8.85 -9.59
CA ASP A 52 -4.38 -9.43 -9.02
C ASP A 52 -5.09 -8.42 -8.08
N PHE A 53 -4.31 -7.72 -7.24
CA PHE A 53 -4.85 -6.71 -6.33
C PHE A 53 -5.49 -5.52 -7.07
N GLN A 54 -4.83 -5.01 -8.11
CA GLN A 54 -5.38 -3.94 -8.93
C GLN A 54 -6.64 -4.38 -9.67
N GLN A 55 -6.66 -5.57 -10.27
CA GLN A 55 -7.84 -6.10 -10.96
C GLN A 55 -9.06 -6.17 -10.01
N LYS A 56 -8.90 -6.74 -8.82
CA LYS A 56 -9.98 -6.83 -7.82
C LYS A 56 -10.50 -5.45 -7.40
N LEU A 57 -9.62 -4.46 -7.26
CA LEU A 57 -10.01 -3.07 -6.95
C LEU A 57 -10.79 -2.41 -8.08
N TYR A 58 -10.43 -2.67 -9.35
CA TYR A 58 -11.18 -2.19 -10.50
C TYR A 58 -12.56 -2.83 -10.59
N GLU A 59 -12.65 -4.16 -10.43
CA GLU A 59 -13.91 -4.90 -10.43
C GLU A 59 -14.87 -4.45 -9.31
N GLN A 60 -14.35 -4.12 -8.12
CA GLN A 60 -15.17 -3.57 -7.04
C GLN A 60 -15.73 -2.18 -7.35
N LYS A 61 -14.98 -1.33 -8.06
CA LYS A 61 -15.44 0.02 -8.43
C LYS A 61 -16.47 0.03 -9.56
N GLU A 62 -16.48 -0.96 -10.43
CA GLU A 62 -17.47 -1.07 -11.51
C GLU A 62 -18.84 -1.59 -11.02
N ASN A 63 -18.89 -2.16 -9.81
CA ASN A 63 -20.09 -2.75 -9.21
C ASN A 63 -20.75 -1.87 -8.12
N GLU A 64 -20.29 -0.63 -7.92
CA GLU A 64 -20.82 0.34 -6.95
C GLU A 64 -21.46 1.54 -7.65
#